data_AF-A0A1H6H0W4-F1
#
_entry.id   AF-A0A1H6H0W4-F1
#
_cell.length_a   1.000
_cell.length_b   1.000
_cell.length_c   1.000
_cell.angle_alpha   90.00
_cell.angle_beta   90.00
_cell.angle_gamma   90.00
#
_symmetry.space_group_name_H-M   'P 1'
#
loop_
_entity.id
_entity.type
_entity.pdbx_description
1 polymer ?
#
loop_
_entity_poly.entity_id
_entity_poly.type
_entity_poly.pdbx_seq_one_letter_code
_entity_poly.pdbx_strand_id
1 'polypeptide(L)'
;MRDYKKYDTWKIAHELVKEIYTISENFPKSELFGLASQIRRAAVSIPTNIAEGCGRFTDKEFARFLDISIGSTNETEYLLLLSCDLGFTSKDKIADLNATLNLTRQKLIQLRKKLLNNN
;
A
#
# COMPACT_ATOMS: atom_id res chain seq x y z
N MET A 1 -12.38 17.22 -10.40
CA MET A 1 -11.33 16.24 -10.05
C MET A 1 -11.83 15.39 -8.90
N ARG A 2 -11.51 14.09 -8.86
CA ARG A 2 -12.02 13.20 -7.80
C ARG A 2 -11.34 13.57 -6.48
N ASP A 3 -12.06 13.47 -5.36
CA ASP A 3 -11.47 13.66 -4.04
C ASP A 3 -11.06 12.30 -3.47
N TYR A 4 -9.75 12.07 -3.36
CA TYR A 4 -9.20 10.81 -2.89
C TYR A 4 -9.62 10.49 -1.45
N LYS A 5 -9.91 11.50 -0.62
CA LYS A 5 -10.34 11.33 0.78
C LYS A 5 -11.72 10.68 0.90
N LYS A 6 -12.49 10.67 -0.18
CA LYS A 6 -13.80 9.99 -0.25
C LYS A 6 -13.71 8.49 -0.54
N TYR A 7 -12.54 7.98 -0.92
CA TYR A 7 -12.35 6.56 -1.19
C TYR A 7 -11.95 5.81 0.08
N ASP A 8 -12.75 4.85 0.51
CA ASP A 8 -12.42 4.04 1.69
C ASP A 8 -11.12 3.25 1.50
N THR A 9 -10.83 2.82 0.28
CA THR A 9 -9.55 2.18 -0.07
C THR A 9 -8.36 3.09 0.21
N TRP A 10 -8.50 4.41 0.00
CA TRP A 10 -7.44 5.37 0.33
C TRP A 10 -7.27 5.51 1.84
N LYS A 11 -8.38 5.59 2.60
CA LYS A 11 -8.33 5.70 4.08
C LYS A 11 -7.64 4.49 4.69
N ILE A 12 -7.98 3.28 4.23
CA ILE A 12 -7.33 2.04 4.68
C ILE A 12 -5.84 2.06 4.34
N ALA A 13 -5.48 2.45 3.11
CA ALA A 13 -4.08 2.55 2.70
C ALA A 13 -3.31 3.61 3.50
N HIS A 14 -3.95 4.70 3.93
CA HIS A 14 -3.34 5.73 4.77
C HIS A 14 -3.01 5.20 6.18
N GLU A 15 -3.95 4.50 6.81
CA GLU A 15 -3.69 3.88 8.12
C GLU A 15 -2.63 2.77 8.02
N LEU A 16 -2.65 1.98 6.95
CA LEU A 16 -1.61 0.99 6.67
C LEU A 16 -0.19 1.60 6.63
N VAL A 17 -0.02 2.78 6.03
CA VAL A 17 1.27 3.48 6.04
C VAL A 17 1.72 3.79 7.46
N LYS A 18 0.82 4.28 8.32
CA LYS A 18 1.17 4.62 9.71
C LYS A 18 1.62 3.38 10.48
N GLU A 19 0.91 2.26 10.34
CA GLU A 19 1.29 1.00 10.97
C GLU A 19 2.65 0.46 10.47
N ILE A 20 2.94 0.62 9.18
CA ILE A 20 4.25 0.24 8.61
C ILE A 20 5.37 1.11 9.18
N TYR A 21 5.14 2.40 9.39
CA TYR A 21 6.12 3.24 10.07
C TYR A 21 6.35 2.76 11.51
N THR A 22 5.28 2.54 12.28
CA THR A 22 5.36 2.03 13.65
C THR A 22 6.12 0.70 13.75
N ILE A 23 5.85 -0.26 12.87
CA ILE A 23 6.51 -1.57 12.97
C ILE A 23 7.99 -1.50 12.57
N SER A 24 8.30 -0.72 11.54
CA SER A 24 9.67 -0.59 11.03
C SER A 24 10.58 0.25 11.92
N GLU A 25 10.04 0.98 12.91
CA GLU A 25 10.85 1.62 13.98
C GLU A 25 11.62 0.61 14.83
N ASN A 26 11.12 -0.63 14.93
CA ASN A 26 11.77 -1.69 15.71
C ASN A 26 12.85 -2.45 14.93
N PHE A 27 13.08 -2.11 13.67
CA PHE A 27 14.10 -2.78 12.86
C PHE A 27 15.51 -2.39 13.33
N PRO A 28 16.53 -3.23 13.06
CA PRO A 28 17.91 -2.88 13.37
C PRO A 28 18.31 -1.53 12.76
N LYS A 29 19.09 -0.71 13.48
CA LYS A 29 19.53 0.61 12.99
C LYS A 29 20.32 0.53 11.68
N SER A 30 21.01 -0.58 11.43
CA SER A 30 21.72 -0.85 10.18
C SER A 30 20.80 -0.93 8.96
N GLU A 31 19.51 -1.23 9.16
CA GLU A 31 18.50 -1.37 8.11
C GLU A 31 17.66 -0.11 7.88
N LEU A 32 17.99 0.99 8.55
CA LEU A 32 17.28 2.26 8.39
C LEU A 32 17.22 2.72 6.92
N PHE A 33 18.35 2.63 6.21
CA PHE A 33 18.46 2.91 4.77
C PHE A 33 18.31 1.66 3.90
N GLY A 34 18.19 0.48 4.52
CA GLY A 34 17.91 -0.80 3.89
C GLY A 34 16.41 -1.08 3.88
N LEU A 35 16.01 -2.20 4.48
CA LEU A 35 14.63 -2.69 4.41
C LEU A 35 13.60 -1.73 5.01
N ALA A 36 13.93 -1.00 6.09
CA ALA A 36 13.01 -0.03 6.67
C ALA A 36 12.65 1.10 5.68
N SER A 37 13.63 1.59 4.92
CA SER A 37 13.37 2.62 3.90
C SER A 37 12.58 2.08 2.70
N GLN A 38 12.84 0.84 2.29
CA GLN A 38 12.17 0.21 1.15
C GLN A 38 10.69 -0.03 1.46
N ILE A 39 10.39 -0.65 2.61
CA ILE A 39 9.01 -0.96 2.98
C ILE A 39 8.17 0.32 3.18
N ARG A 40 8.75 1.36 3.79
CA ARG A 40 8.07 2.65 3.95
C ARG A 40 7.75 3.30 2.61
N ARG A 41 8.67 3.25 1.64
CA ARG A 41 8.45 3.79 0.29
C ARG A 41 7.38 3.01 -0.46
N ALA A 42 7.45 1.67 -0.44
CA ALA A 42 6.45 0.81 -1.06
C ALA A 42 5.06 1.07 -0.45
N ALA A 43 4.97 1.16 0.88
CA ALA A 43 3.73 1.47 1.59
C ALA A 43 3.16 2.84 1.20
N VAL A 44 3.99 3.90 1.24
CA VAL A 44 3.58 5.27 0.88
C VAL A 44 3.14 5.38 -0.57
N SER A 45 3.74 4.58 -1.46
CA SER A 45 3.36 4.51 -2.87
C SER A 45 1.89 4.11 -3.07
N ILE A 46 1.32 3.30 -2.17
CA ILE A 46 -0.08 2.83 -2.29
C ILE A 46 -1.07 4.03 -2.25
N PRO A 47 -1.21 4.80 -1.14
CA PRO A 47 -2.16 5.91 -1.08
C PRO A 47 -1.77 7.11 -1.94
N THR A 48 -0.47 7.34 -2.20
CA THR A 48 -0.03 8.45 -3.06
C THR A 48 -0.43 8.23 -4.52
N ASN A 49 -0.31 7.01 -5.04
CA ASN A 49 -0.81 6.69 -6.39
C ASN A 49 -2.33 6.77 -6.49
N ILE A 50 -3.08 6.41 -5.43
CA ILE A 50 -4.54 6.63 -5.42
C ILE A 50 -4.86 8.13 -5.50
N ALA A 51 -4.15 8.96 -4.72
CA ALA A 51 -4.34 10.41 -4.72
C ALA A 51 -3.97 11.05 -6.06
N GLU A 52 -2.83 10.65 -6.64
CA GLU A 52 -2.40 11.13 -7.95
C GLU A 52 -3.37 10.69 -9.06
N GLY A 53 -3.83 9.44 -9.00
CA GLY A 53 -4.82 8.89 -9.91
C GLY A 53 -6.15 9.63 -9.88
N CYS A 54 -6.62 10.04 -8.69
CA CYS A 54 -7.80 10.89 -8.54
C CYS A 54 -7.65 12.26 -9.24
N GLY A 55 -6.40 12.69 -9.42
CA GLY A 55 -6.00 13.88 -10.16
C GLY A 55 -6.16 13.78 -11.68
N ARG A 56 -6.38 12.57 -12.24
CA ARG A 56 -6.46 12.34 -13.68
C ARG A 56 -7.86 12.59 -14.24
N PHE A 57 -7.93 12.97 -15.51
CA PHE A 57 -9.18 13.37 -16.16
C PHE A 57 -10.06 12.18 -16.53
N THR A 58 -9.46 11.07 -16.95
CA THR A 58 -10.20 9.88 -17.41
C THR A 58 -10.16 8.74 -16.40
N ASP A 59 -11.21 7.90 -16.41
CA ASP A 59 -11.25 6.67 -15.61
C ASP A 59 -10.13 5.70 -16.03
N LYS A 60 -9.78 5.66 -17.32
CA LYS A 60 -8.67 4.85 -17.84
C LYS A 60 -7.32 5.27 -17.24
N GLU A 61 -7.03 6.57 -17.16
CA GLU A 61 -5.80 7.05 -16.52
C GLU A 61 -5.81 6.76 -15.03
N PHE A 62 -6.93 7.01 -14.33
CA PHE A 62 -7.03 6.68 -12.91
C PHE A 62 -6.77 5.18 -12.67
N ALA A 63 -7.35 4.29 -13.49
CA ALA A 63 -7.11 2.86 -13.41
C ALA A 63 -5.62 2.48 -13.54
N ARG A 64 -4.83 3.20 -14.36
CA ARG A 64 -3.38 2.97 -14.47
C ARG A 64 -2.63 3.29 -13.18
N PHE A 65 -3.05 4.33 -12.46
CA PHE A 65 -2.48 4.63 -11.14
C PHE A 65 -2.86 3.57 -10.10
N LEU A 66 -4.08 3.04 -10.17
CA LEU A 66 -4.47 1.92 -9.30
C LEU A 66 -3.66 0.65 -9.57
N ASP A 67 -3.22 0.41 -10.81
CA ASP A 67 -2.28 -0.68 -11.12
C ASP A 67 -0.94 -0.52 -10.37
N ILE A 68 -0.43 0.71 -10.27
CA ILE A 68 0.79 1.01 -9.50
C ILE A 68 0.55 0.80 -8.01
N SER A 69 -0.60 1.27 -7.47
CA SER A 69 -0.98 0.99 -6.08
C SER A 69 -1.05 -0.51 -5.80
N ILE A 70 -1.64 -1.31 -6.71
CA ILE A 70 -1.71 -2.77 -6.59
C ILE A 70 -0.31 -3.38 -6.57
N GLY A 71 0.58 -2.97 -7.49
CA GLY A 71 1.98 -3.41 -7.48
C GLY A 71 2.67 -3.09 -6.15
N SER A 72 2.45 -1.89 -5.62
CA SER A 72 3.02 -1.44 -4.34
C SER A 72 2.51 -2.26 -3.15
N THR A 73 1.27 -2.77 -3.19
CA THR A 73 0.79 -3.72 -2.15
C THR A 73 1.56 -5.04 -2.18
N ASN A 74 1.91 -5.56 -3.36
CA ASN A 74 2.69 -6.81 -3.47
C ASN A 74 4.13 -6.61 -2.98
N GLU A 75 4.75 -5.50 -3.36
CA GLU A 75 6.09 -5.14 -2.89
C GLU A 75 6.13 -4.99 -1.36
N THR A 76 5.13 -4.32 -0.78
CA THR A 76 5.03 -4.15 0.67
C THR A 76 4.88 -5.48 1.39
N GLU A 77 4.01 -6.38 0.89
CA GLU A 77 3.82 -7.72 1.47
C GLU A 77 5.10 -8.55 1.41
N TYR A 78 5.81 -8.53 0.29
CA TYR A 78 7.10 -9.23 0.16
C TYR A 78 8.13 -8.68 1.15
N LEU A 79 8.25 -7.36 1.29
CA LEU A 79 9.21 -6.75 2.21
C LEU A 79 8.87 -7.05 3.69
N LEU A 80 7.58 -7.15 4.04
CA LEU A 80 7.16 -7.63 5.37
C LEU A 80 7.57 -9.08 5.61
N LEU A 81 7.32 -9.96 4.64
CA LEU A 81 7.73 -11.37 4.71
C LEU A 81 9.24 -11.49 4.91
N LEU A 82 10.03 -10.81 4.07
CA LEU A 82 11.49 -10.80 4.18
C LEU A 82 11.97 -10.25 5.53
N SER A 83 11.32 -9.21 6.04
CA SER A 83 11.64 -8.66 7.38
C SER A 83 11.36 -9.66 8.51
N CYS A 84 10.36 -10.53 8.37
CA CYS A 84 10.15 -11.64 9.29
C CYS A 84 11.23 -12.71 9.17
N ASP A 85 11.58 -13.10 7.95
CA ASP A 85 12.57 -14.16 7.70
C ASP A 85 13.97 -13.76 8.19
N LEU A 86 14.28 -12.46 8.17
CA LEU A 86 15.51 -11.88 8.72
C LEU A 86 15.43 -11.59 10.24
N GLY A 87 14.29 -11.86 10.88
CA GLY A 87 14.11 -11.71 12.33
C GLY A 87 13.93 -10.27 12.81
N PHE A 88 13.60 -9.31 11.94
CA PHE A 88 13.39 -7.91 12.33
C PHE A 88 12.00 -7.66 12.93
N THR A 89 11.05 -8.54 12.62
CA THR A 89 9.71 -8.58 13.21
C THR A 89 9.21 -10.04 13.22
N SER A 90 8.03 -10.30 13.78
CA SER A 90 7.42 -11.63 13.83
C SER A 90 6.15 -11.72 13.00
N LYS A 91 5.80 -12.94 12.57
CA LYS A 91 4.55 -13.21 11.82
C LYS A 91 3.31 -12.74 12.58
N ASP A 92 3.29 -12.92 13.89
CA ASP A 92 2.18 -12.48 14.74
C ASP A 92 2.03 -10.96 14.74
N LYS A 93 3.15 -10.21 14.76
CA LYS A 93 3.13 -8.74 14.72
C LYS A 93 2.65 -8.17 13.39
N ILE A 94 2.76 -8.93 12.31
CA ILE A 94 2.35 -8.49 10.96
C ILE A 94 1.05 -9.14 10.49
N ALA A 95 0.41 -10.01 11.28
CA ALA A 95 -0.76 -10.76 10.83
C ALA A 95 -1.92 -9.84 10.42
N ASP A 96 -2.28 -8.90 11.29
CA ASP A 96 -3.34 -7.91 11.04
C ASP A 96 -2.96 -6.95 9.91
N LEU A 97 -1.67 -6.61 9.81
CA LEU A 97 -1.13 -5.75 8.77
C LEU A 97 -1.23 -6.43 7.39
N ASN A 98 -0.89 -7.71 7.29
CA ASN A 98 -1.02 -8.50 6.08
C ASN A 98 -2.49 -8.70 5.68
N ALA A 99 -3.39 -8.92 6.66
CA ALA A 99 -4.82 -8.97 6.39
C ALA A 99 -5.33 -7.64 5.81
N THR A 100 -4.87 -6.51 6.36
CA THR A 100 -5.19 -5.17 5.89
C THR A 100 -4.62 -4.89 4.48
N LEU A 101 -3.39 -5.32 4.20
CA LEU A 101 -2.79 -5.27 2.86
C LEU A 101 -3.60 -6.04 1.83
N ASN A 102 -3.99 -7.28 2.17
CA ASN A 102 -4.81 -8.14 1.31
C ASN A 102 -6.17 -7.50 1.02
N LEU A 103 -6.83 -6.97 2.05
CA LEU A 103 -8.10 -6.25 1.89
C LEU A 103 -7.94 -5.00 1.01
N THR A 104 -6.87 -4.23 1.22
CA THR A 104 -6.55 -3.03 0.43
C THR A 104 -6.40 -3.39 -1.04
N ARG A 105 -5.62 -4.43 -1.35
CA ARG A 105 -5.41 -4.94 -2.71
C ARG A 105 -6.71 -5.38 -3.37
N GLN A 106 -7.55 -6.15 -2.66
CA GLN A 106 -8.85 -6.58 -3.19
C GLN A 106 -9.74 -5.38 -3.53
N LYS A 107 -9.81 -4.38 -2.65
CA LYS A 107 -10.58 -3.15 -2.89
C LYS A 107 -10.04 -2.33 -4.06
N LEU A 108 -8.70 -2.25 -4.21
CA LEU A 108 -8.07 -1.59 -5.36
C LEU A 108 -8.46 -2.28 -6.68
N ILE A 109 -8.41 -3.62 -6.73
CA ILE A 109 -8.79 -4.40 -7.91
C ILE A 109 -10.27 -4.18 -8.24
N GLN A 110 -11.15 -4.18 -7.25
CA GLN A 110 -12.59 -3.92 -7.44
C GLN A 110 -12.85 -2.50 -7.98
N LEU A 111 -12.20 -1.49 -7.39
CA LEU A 111 -12.31 -0.11 -7.85
C LEU A 111 -11.81 0.04 -9.29
N ARG A 112 -10.65 -0.54 -9.60
CA ARG A 112 -10.08 -0.56 -10.95
C ARG A 112 -11.04 -1.18 -11.96
N LYS A 113 -11.61 -2.36 -11.67
CA LYS A 113 -12.60 -3.01 -12.54
C LYS A 113 -13.82 -2.12 -12.76
N LYS A 114 -14.34 -1.48 -11.70
CA LYS A 114 -15.48 -0.55 -11.78
C LYS A 114 -15.19 0.63 -12.71
N LEU A 115 -14.00 1.24 -12.60
CA LEU A 115 -13.60 2.36 -13.47
C LEU A 115 -13.51 1.95 -14.94
N LEU A 116 -13.03 0.73 -15.23
CA LEU A 116 -12.88 0.27 -16.61
C LEU A 116 -14.20 -0.21 -17.24
N ASN A 117 -15.12 -0.76 -16.44
CA ASN A 117 -16.41 -1.25 -16.92
C ASN A 117 -17.48 -0.15 -17.08
N ASN A 118 -17.21 1.06 -16.57
CA ASN A 118 -18.10 2.21 -16.69
C ASN A 118 -17.79 3.10 -17.92
N ASN A 119 -16.88 2.68 -18.81
CA ASN A 119 -16.58 3.35 -20.08
C ASN A 119 -17.15 2.59 -21.28
#